data_AF-A0A416ZLV3-F1
#
_entry.id   AF-A0A416ZLV3-F1
#
_cell.length_a   1.000
_cell.length_b   1.000
_cell.length_c   1.000
_cell.angle_alpha   90.00
_cell.angle_beta   90.00
_cell.angle_gamma   90.00
#
_symmetry.space_group_name_H-M   'P 1'
#
loop_
_entity.id
_entity.type
_entity.pdbx_description
1 polymer ?
#
loop_
_entity_poly.entity_id
_entity_poly.type
_entity_poly.pdbx_seq_one_letter_code
_entity_poly.pdbx_strand_id
1 'polypeptide(L)'
;MQQVGELLPVGSIVLLKGGTKKTMIMGVLQTDEEHPETVYDYMGIPYPEGYMGEESVYLFQHENINDIVFRGYENPERDEMIQVLEMIIEKTQEQLG
;
A
#
# COMPACT_ATOMS: atom_id res chain seq x y z
N MET A 1 -1.03 10.63 0.94
CA MET A 1 -0.13 9.70 1.62
C MET A 1 -0.57 9.58 3.06
N GLN A 2 -0.89 8.36 3.49
CA GLN A 2 -1.20 8.04 4.89
C GLN A 2 0.07 8.15 5.75
N GLN A 3 -0.07 8.32 7.07
CA GLN A 3 1.06 8.16 7.98
C GLN A 3 1.59 6.73 7.90
N VAL A 4 2.92 6.58 7.82
CA VAL A 4 3.59 5.28 7.56
C VAL A 4 3.20 4.22 8.58
N GLY A 5 3.21 4.54 9.88
CA GLY A 5 2.80 3.62 10.94
C GLY A 5 1.35 3.12 10.84
N GLU A 6 0.50 3.81 10.10
CA GLU A 6 -0.90 3.45 9.88
C GLU A 6 -1.12 2.62 8.61
N LEU A 7 -0.07 2.39 7.81
CA LEU A 7 -0.15 1.56 6.60
C LEU A 7 -0.56 0.12 6.96
N LEU A 8 -1.47 -0.41 6.14
CA LEU A 8 -1.90 -1.79 6.26
C LEU A 8 -0.76 -2.74 5.87
N PRO A 9 -0.58 -3.87 6.59
CA PRO A 9 0.41 -4.88 6.22
C PRO A 9 0.14 -5.45 4.82
N VAL A 10 1.19 -5.85 4.11
CA VAL A 10 1.06 -6.69 2.92
C VAL A 10 0.27 -7.97 3.26
N GLY A 11 -0.55 -8.43 2.32
CA GLY A 11 -1.51 -9.52 2.53
C GLY A 11 -2.84 -9.09 3.15
N SER A 12 -2.99 -7.82 3.55
CA SER A 12 -4.31 -7.29 3.94
C SER A 12 -5.29 -7.37 2.78
N ILE A 13 -6.53 -7.75 3.08
CA ILE A 13 -7.64 -7.79 2.13
C ILE A 13 -8.57 -6.62 2.40
N VAL A 14 -8.81 -5.79 1.39
CA VAL A 14 -9.64 -4.60 1.47
C VAL A 14 -10.72 -4.60 0.39
N LEU A 15 -11.76 -3.82 0.60
CA LEU A 15 -12.73 -3.43 -0.43
C LEU A 15 -12.53 -1.95 -0.73
N LEU A 16 -12.32 -1.60 -2.00
CA LEU A 16 -12.18 -0.21 -2.42
C LEU A 16 -13.55 0.44 -2.62
N LYS A 17 -13.60 1.77 -2.47
CA LYS A 17 -14.81 2.58 -2.70
C LYS A 17 -15.33 2.36 -4.12
N GLY A 18 -16.61 1.99 -4.23
CA GLY A 18 -17.26 1.69 -5.52
C GLY A 18 -16.83 0.35 -6.16
N GLY A 19 -15.88 -0.36 -5.56
CA GLY A 19 -15.47 -1.69 -6.00
C GLY A 19 -16.43 -2.78 -5.52
N THR A 20 -16.60 -3.82 -6.32
CA THR A 20 -17.36 -5.03 -5.95
C THR A 20 -16.46 -6.22 -5.66
N LYS A 21 -15.19 -6.14 -6.09
CA LYS A 21 -14.17 -7.17 -5.92
C LYS A 21 -13.19 -6.75 -4.82
N LYS A 22 -12.74 -7.73 -4.03
CA LYS A 22 -11.74 -7.51 -2.98
C LYS A 22 -10.35 -7.36 -3.60
N THR A 23 -9.52 -6.61 -2.90
CA THR A 23 -8.13 -6.33 -3.26
C THR A 23 -7.24 -6.88 -2.16
N MET A 24 -6.18 -7.60 -2.53
CA MET A 24 -5.07 -7.90 -1.63
C MET A 24 -3.97 -6.87 -1.82
N ILE A 25 -3.50 -6.26 -0.73
CA ILE A 25 -2.34 -5.38 -0.74
C ILE A 25 -1.08 -6.23 -0.93
N MET A 26 -0.29 -5.90 -1.95
CA MET A 26 0.95 -6.58 -2.32
C MET A 26 2.20 -5.73 -2.04
N GLY A 27 2.07 -4.40 -2.04
CA GLY A 27 3.16 -3.47 -1.75
C GLY A 27 2.67 -2.18 -1.10
N VAL A 28 3.60 -1.45 -0.48
CA VAL A 28 3.35 -0.15 0.17
C VAL A 28 4.30 0.92 -0.37
N LEU A 29 3.90 2.19 -0.34
CA LEU A 29 4.72 3.35 -0.75
C LEU A 29 5.35 3.17 -2.14
N GLN A 30 4.51 2.94 -3.14
CA GLN A 30 4.92 2.64 -4.51
C GLN A 30 4.83 3.87 -5.41
N THR A 31 5.66 3.92 -6.44
CA THR A 31 5.62 4.91 -7.52
C THR A 31 5.40 4.21 -8.85
N ASP A 32 4.79 4.88 -9.82
CA ASP A 32 4.79 4.42 -11.22
C ASP A 32 5.69 5.32 -12.09
N GLU A 33 6.00 4.85 -13.30
CA GLU A 33 6.84 5.60 -14.24
C GLU A 33 6.10 6.79 -14.88
N GLU A 34 4.77 6.77 -14.88
CA GLU A 34 3.94 7.81 -15.51
C GLU A 34 3.84 9.08 -14.65
N HIS A 35 3.82 8.91 -13.32
CA HIS A 35 3.65 9.93 -12.29
C HIS A 35 4.72 9.75 -11.19
N PRO A 36 6.01 9.91 -11.51
CA PRO A 36 7.12 9.67 -10.57
C PRO A 36 7.10 10.59 -9.34
N GLU A 37 6.38 11.70 -9.39
CA GLU A 37 6.15 12.60 -8.26
C GLU A 37 5.08 12.11 -7.28
N THR A 38 4.28 11.11 -7.66
CA THR A 38 3.19 10.58 -6.86
C THR A 38 3.63 9.29 -6.17
N VAL A 39 3.64 9.32 -4.83
CA VAL A 39 3.77 8.12 -4.01
C VAL A 39 2.37 7.64 -3.62
N TYR A 40 2.07 6.40 -4.01
CA TYR A 40 0.85 5.70 -3.67
C TYR A 40 1.05 4.89 -2.40
N ASP A 41 0.05 4.93 -1.52
CA ASP A 41 0.09 4.17 -0.27
C ASP A 41 0.19 2.67 -0.54
N TYR A 42 -0.48 2.15 -1.57
CA TYR A 42 -0.57 0.72 -1.84
C TYR A 42 -0.45 0.34 -3.32
N MET A 43 0.09 -0.86 -3.53
CA MET A 43 -0.06 -1.65 -4.74
C MET A 43 -0.90 -2.89 -4.42
N GLY A 44 -1.92 -3.16 -5.23
CA GLY A 44 -2.85 -4.26 -5.00
C GLY A 44 -3.14 -5.12 -6.21
N ILE A 45 -3.68 -6.29 -5.93
CA ILE A 45 -4.13 -7.29 -6.92
C ILE A 45 -5.52 -7.84 -6.55
N PRO A 46 -6.28 -8.40 -7.49
CA PRO A 46 -7.58 -9.00 -7.20
C PRO A 46 -7.48 -10.16 -6.22
N TYR A 47 -8.45 -10.25 -5.30
CA TYR A 47 -8.63 -11.40 -4.43
C TYR A 47 -9.98 -12.10 -4.76
N PRO A 48 -10.02 -13.45 -4.82
CA PRO A 48 -8.99 -14.43 -4.43
C PRO A 48 -8.03 -14.87 -5.55
N GLU A 49 -8.15 -14.34 -6.76
CA GLU A 49 -7.42 -14.83 -7.93
C GLU A 49 -5.91 -14.57 -7.85
N GLY A 50 -5.51 -13.49 -7.16
CA GLY A 50 -4.12 -13.11 -7.04
C GLY A 50 -3.59 -12.44 -8.32
N TYR A 51 -2.29 -12.59 -8.54
CA TYR A 51 -1.59 -11.95 -9.65
C TYR A 51 -1.87 -12.71 -10.96
N MET A 52 -2.40 -11.99 -11.96
CA MET A 52 -2.77 -12.56 -13.25
C MET A 52 -1.98 -11.98 -14.43
N GLY A 53 -1.02 -11.10 -14.17
CA GLY A 53 -0.31 -10.31 -15.17
C GLY A 53 -0.13 -8.86 -14.68
N GLU A 54 0.71 -8.10 -15.35
CA GLU A 54 1.00 -6.71 -14.99
C GLU A 54 -0.27 -5.87 -14.99
N GLU A 55 -1.20 -6.14 -15.90
CA GLU A 55 -2.50 -5.46 -16.01
C GLU A 55 -3.44 -5.70 -14.81
N SER A 56 -3.16 -6.72 -14.00
CA SER A 56 -3.93 -6.99 -12.78
C SER A 56 -3.45 -6.18 -11.58
N VAL A 57 -2.31 -5.51 -11.69
CA VAL A 57 -1.72 -4.69 -10.65
C VAL A 57 -2.23 -3.26 -10.78
N TYR A 58 -2.61 -2.67 -9.65
CA TYR A 58 -3.04 -1.27 -9.61
C TYR A 58 -2.56 -0.60 -8.33
N LEU A 59 -2.34 0.71 -8.44
CA LEU A 59 -1.94 1.57 -7.33
C LEU A 59 -3.15 2.32 -6.78
N PHE A 60 -3.19 2.54 -5.46
CA PHE A 60 -4.28 3.27 -4.82
C PHE A 60 -3.85 3.86 -3.49
N GLN A 61 -4.58 4.89 -3.06
CA GLN A 61 -4.35 5.56 -1.77
C GLN A 61 -5.18 4.91 -0.67
N HIS A 62 -4.76 5.07 0.59
CA HIS A 62 -5.49 4.56 1.75
C HIS A 62 -6.91 5.12 1.83
N GLU A 63 -7.08 6.39 1.45
CA GLU A 63 -8.40 7.02 1.37
C GLU A 63 -9.36 6.36 0.37
N ASN A 64 -8.87 5.52 -0.55
CA ASN A 64 -9.73 4.79 -1.49
C ASN A 64 -10.29 3.50 -0.87
N ILE A 65 -9.85 3.10 0.32
CA ILE A 65 -10.37 1.92 1.04
C ILE A 65 -11.75 2.27 1.63
N ASN A 66 -12.71 1.38 1.40
CA ASN A 66 -14.03 1.41 2.02
C ASN A 66 -14.08 0.52 3.26
N ASP A 67 -13.64 -0.74 3.11
CA ASP A 67 -13.64 -1.73 4.20
C ASP A 67 -12.30 -2.44 4.28
N ILE A 68 -11.81 -2.65 5.52
CA ILE A 68 -10.73 -3.58 5.80
C ILE A 68 -11.39 -4.94 6.11
N VAL A 69 -11.33 -5.86 5.14
CA VAL A 69 -11.96 -7.19 5.27
C VAL A 69 -11.08 -8.12 6.12
N PHE A 70 -9.77 -8.00 5.95
CA PHE A 70 -8.78 -8.73 6.72
C PHE A 70 -7.52 -7.89 6.84
N ARG A 71 -7.00 -7.75 8.07
CA ARG A 71 -5.71 -7.14 8.30
C ARG A 71 -4.63 -8.21 8.12
N GLY A 72 -3.62 -7.89 7.32
CA GLY A 72 -2.53 -8.79 6.95
C GLY A 72 -1.68 -9.22 8.15
N TYR A 73 -0.67 -10.05 7.88
CA TYR A 73 0.20 -10.59 8.91
C TYR A 73 1.06 -9.49 9.56
N GLU A 74 1.18 -9.54 10.88
CA GLU A 74 1.99 -8.62 11.67
C GLU A 74 2.92 -9.42 12.57
N ASN A 75 4.19 -9.05 12.56
CA ASN A 75 5.26 -9.62 13.36
C ASN A 75 6.31 -8.52 13.63
N PRO A 76 7.32 -8.78 14.48
CA PRO A 76 8.38 -7.81 14.72
C PRO A 76 9.11 -7.35 13.45
N GLU A 77 9.25 -8.21 12.43
CA GLU A 77 9.82 -7.86 11.13
C GLU A 77 9.02 -6.76 10.42
N ARG A 78 7.68 -6.79 10.51
CA ARG A 78 6.83 -5.69 10.03
C ARG A 78 7.14 -4.41 10.79
N ASP A 79 7.22 -4.47 12.12
CA ASP A 79 7.45 -3.28 12.94
C ASP A 79 8.81 -2.63 12.61
N GLU A 80 9.85 -3.45 12.39
CA GLU A 80 11.16 -3.01 11.91
C GLU A 80 11.07 -2.36 10.52
N MET A 81 10.30 -2.95 9.59
CA MET A 81 10.10 -2.38 8.25
C MET A 81 9.41 -1.00 8.33
N ILE A 82 8.38 -0.85 9.16
CA ILE A 82 7.69 0.44 9.34
C ILE A 82 8.66 1.52 9.84
N GLN A 83 9.52 1.20 10.81
CA GLN A 83 10.54 2.13 11.30
C GLN A 83 11.53 2.54 10.20
N VAL A 84 11.94 1.60 9.34
CA VAL A 84 12.81 1.90 8.20
C VAL A 84 12.13 2.85 7.22
N LEU A 85 10.84 2.62 6.91
CA LEU A 85 10.07 3.46 6.00
C LEU A 85 9.86 4.88 6.56
N GLU A 86 9.59 5.01 7.86
CA GLU A 86 9.50 6.30 8.56
C GLU A 86 10.80 7.10 8.42
N MET A 87 11.94 6.47 8.73
CA MET A 87 13.26 7.11 8.60
C MET A 87 13.58 7.54 7.16
N ILE A 88 13.15 6.78 6.15
CA ILE A 88 13.36 7.14 4.74
C ILE A 88 12.54 8.38 4.38
N ILE A 89 11.25 8.39 4.73
CA ILE A 89 10.36 9.52 4.40
C ILE A 89 10.81 10.81 5.08
N GLU A 90 11.19 10.76 6.35
CA GLU A 90 11.72 11.93 7.08
C GLU A 90 12.95 12.52 6.37
N LYS A 91 13.93 11.69 6.02
CA LYS A 91 15.14 12.12 5.31
C LYS A 91 14.84 12.69 3.93
N THR A 92 13.90 12.11 3.19
CA THR A 92 13.51 12.62 1.88
C THR A 92 12.84 13.99 1.98
N GLN A 93 12.02 14.22 3.01
CA GLN A 93 11.38 15.52 3.25
C GLN A 93 12.40 16.60 3.65
N GLU A 94 13.39 16.27 4.49
CA GLU A 94 14.47 17.19 4.88
C GLU A 94 15.33 17.64 3.69
N GLN A 95 15.52 16.79 2.67
CA GLN A 95 16.32 17.13 1.49
C GLN A 95 15.58 17.99 0.47
N LEU A 96 14.26 18.03 0.55
CA LEU A 96 13.38 18.80 -0.35
C LEU A 96 12.96 20.16 0.23
N GLY A 97 13.22 20.40 1.53
CA GLY A 97 13.02 21.68 2.22
C GLY A 97 14.28 22.54 2.24
#